data_AF-A0A0J6FUW1-F1
#
_entry.id   AF-A0A0J6FUW1-F1
#
_cell.length_a   1.000
_cell.length_b   1.000
_cell.length_c   1.000
_cell.angle_alpha   90.00
_cell.angle_beta   90.00
_cell.angle_gamma   90.00
#
_symmetry.space_group_name_H-M   'P 1'
#
loop_
_entity.id
_entity.type
_entity.pdbx_description
1 polymer ?
#
loop_
_entity_poly.entity_id
_entity_poly.type
_entity_poly.pdbx_seq_one_letter_code
_entity_poly.pdbx_strand_id
1 'polypeptide(L)'
;MPVLTDAQLQGLASPALDAGTELDPTWVDPYPDAPCWGWALFGGDGGNAANTPPTIFEQALELNASGALVGLRPGFRDWVDTTFHIPAATAQADLIERHFQDALIDLDDDAQVVCTGAFARLCITAAGLTISAHPTRYSIVMASDHWYTWEHWALGLANNLNAPRNPAVQYTQRDAGVNPVNTRCGHVWGQHPILTSVFVTELQPGHLSYLQHAVGWP
;
A
#
# COMPACT_ATOMS: atom_id res chain seq x y z
N MET A 1 -0.85 -3.15 17.86
CA MET A 1 -0.46 -2.08 16.94
C MET A 1 -1.24 -0.80 17.28
N PRO A 2 -0.68 0.41 17.08
CA PRO A 2 -1.31 1.66 17.46
C PRO A 2 -2.56 2.03 16.64
N VAL A 3 -3.50 2.71 17.29
CA VAL A 3 -4.72 3.29 16.70
C VAL A 3 -4.77 4.76 17.12
N LEU A 4 -5.06 5.66 16.18
CA LEU A 4 -5.25 7.08 16.47
C LEU A 4 -6.53 7.31 17.27
N THR A 5 -6.47 8.25 18.21
CA THR A 5 -7.64 8.79 18.90
C THR A 5 -8.51 9.60 17.95
N ASP A 6 -9.78 9.81 18.30
CA ASP A 6 -10.70 10.65 17.51
C ASP A 6 -10.16 12.07 17.31
N ALA A 7 -9.53 12.67 18.34
CA ALA A 7 -8.95 14.00 18.26
C ALA A 7 -7.77 14.04 17.27
N GLN A 8 -6.87 13.05 17.32
CA GLN A 8 -5.76 12.92 16.38
C GLN A 8 -6.27 12.77 14.95
N LEU A 9 -7.27 11.92 14.72
CA LEU A 9 -7.87 11.73 13.40
C LEU A 9 -8.57 12.98 12.89
N GLN A 10 -9.32 13.68 13.74
CA GLN A 10 -10.00 14.91 13.36
C GLN A 10 -9.00 16.00 12.96
N GLY A 11 -7.90 16.13 13.68
CA GLY A 11 -6.85 17.07 13.34
C GLY A 11 -6.09 16.68 12.07
N LEU A 12 -5.59 15.45 11.99
CA LEU A 12 -4.83 14.92 10.83
C LEU A 12 -5.63 14.77 9.54
N ALA A 13 -6.94 14.59 9.63
CA ALA A 13 -7.85 14.55 8.48
C ALA A 13 -8.78 15.78 8.45
N SER A 14 -8.38 16.88 9.09
CA SER A 14 -9.15 18.13 9.10
C SER A 14 -9.33 18.64 7.66
N PRO A 15 -10.56 19.01 7.25
CA PRO A 15 -10.80 19.61 5.94
C PRO A 15 -10.24 21.03 5.82
N ALA A 16 -9.81 21.66 6.93
CA ALA A 16 -9.16 22.98 6.92
C ALA A 16 -7.67 22.92 6.51
N LEU A 17 -7.14 21.72 6.31
CA LEU A 17 -5.75 21.49 5.94
C LEU A 17 -5.72 20.98 4.50
N ASP A 18 -5.24 21.84 3.60
CA ASP A 18 -5.21 21.60 2.15
C ASP A 18 -4.11 20.60 1.76
N ALA A 19 -4.18 20.10 0.52
CA ALA A 19 -3.08 19.37 -0.09
C ALA A 19 -1.82 20.27 -0.16
N GLY A 20 -0.63 19.70 0.00
CA GLY A 20 0.63 20.44 0.09
C GLY A 20 0.93 21.02 1.46
N THR A 21 0.04 20.84 2.46
CA THR A 21 0.34 21.22 3.84
C THR A 21 1.48 20.35 4.36
N GLU A 22 2.61 20.99 4.68
CA GLU A 22 3.80 20.34 5.20
C GLU A 22 3.60 19.83 6.64
N LEU A 23 4.39 18.84 7.06
CA LEU A 23 4.65 18.53 8.46
C LEU A 23 5.29 19.73 9.14
N ASP A 24 5.51 19.65 10.46
CA ASP A 24 6.34 20.58 11.20
C ASP A 24 7.56 20.98 10.35
N PRO A 25 7.64 22.24 9.88
CA PRO A 25 8.66 22.66 8.92
C PRO A 25 10.06 22.67 9.54
N THR A 26 10.14 22.49 10.86
CA THR A 26 11.40 22.38 11.61
C THR A 26 11.80 20.93 11.88
N TRP A 27 10.93 19.97 11.58
CA TRP A 27 11.22 18.56 11.70
C TRP A 27 11.96 18.04 10.47
N VAL A 28 13.09 17.38 10.71
CA VAL A 28 13.87 16.74 9.66
C VAL A 28 13.24 15.38 9.36
N ASP A 29 12.77 15.19 8.12
CA ASP A 29 12.22 13.91 7.68
C ASP A 29 13.29 12.80 7.86
N PRO A 30 13.04 11.78 8.71
CA PRO A 30 13.99 10.71 8.96
C PRO A 30 14.10 9.73 7.79
N TYR A 31 13.16 9.76 6.84
CA TYR A 31 13.07 8.82 5.74
C TYR A 31 13.01 9.56 4.40
N PRO A 32 13.99 10.39 4.01
CA PRO A 32 13.87 11.23 2.82
C PRO A 32 13.79 10.45 1.50
N ASP A 33 14.43 9.26 1.45
CA ASP A 33 14.60 8.45 0.24
C ASP A 33 13.81 7.12 0.28
N ALA A 34 12.96 6.97 1.29
CA ALA A 34 12.16 5.76 1.39
C ALA A 34 11.18 5.64 0.20
N PRO A 35 10.80 4.43 -0.21
CA PRO A 35 9.87 4.25 -1.31
C PRO A 35 8.43 4.52 -0.87
N CYS A 36 7.54 4.87 -1.81
CA CYS A 36 6.12 5.13 -1.53
C CYS A 36 5.44 3.98 -0.75
N TRP A 37 5.78 2.74 -1.09
CA TRP A 37 5.30 1.54 -0.40
C TRP A 37 5.93 1.35 0.96
N GLY A 38 7.16 1.83 1.17
CA GLY A 38 7.87 1.76 2.44
C GLY A 38 7.10 2.51 3.51
N TRP A 39 6.81 3.78 3.21
CA TRP A 39 5.96 4.59 4.06
C TRP A 39 4.56 4.00 4.23
N ALA A 40 3.87 3.64 3.14
CA ALA A 40 2.48 3.17 3.23
C ALA A 40 2.29 1.86 4.02
N LEU A 41 3.24 0.91 3.93
CA LEU A 41 3.11 -0.42 4.53
C LEU A 41 3.81 -0.52 5.89
N PHE A 42 4.91 0.20 6.08
CA PHE A 42 5.81 0.05 7.23
C PHE A 42 5.94 1.32 8.08
N GLY A 43 5.54 2.48 7.55
CA GLY A 43 5.72 3.77 8.20
C GLY A 43 7.17 4.25 8.26
N GLY A 44 7.99 3.92 7.24
CA GLY A 44 9.37 4.37 7.10
C GLY A 44 10.08 3.75 5.90
N ASP A 45 11.39 3.50 6.02
CA ASP A 45 12.29 3.01 4.95
C ASP A 45 11.87 1.72 4.23
N GLY A 46 10.97 0.94 4.85
CA GLY A 46 10.47 -0.32 4.34
C GLY A 46 10.57 -1.45 5.36
N GLY A 47 10.15 -2.65 4.94
CA GLY A 47 10.25 -3.86 5.74
C GLY A 47 11.55 -4.63 5.51
N ASN A 48 11.57 -5.90 5.96
CA ASN A 48 12.63 -6.83 5.59
C ASN A 48 12.56 -7.10 4.08
N ALA A 49 13.69 -7.23 3.38
CA ALA A 49 13.70 -7.41 1.92
C ALA A 49 12.62 -8.39 1.40
N ALA A 50 12.50 -9.57 2.02
CA ALA A 50 11.52 -10.58 1.65
C ALA A 50 10.04 -10.12 1.66
N ASN A 51 9.63 -9.23 2.56
CA ASN A 51 8.23 -8.78 2.68
C ASN A 51 7.93 -7.47 1.96
N THR A 52 8.89 -6.96 1.17
CA THR A 52 8.68 -5.76 0.35
C THR A 52 7.95 -6.11 -0.94
N PRO A 53 7.11 -5.21 -1.48
CA PRO A 53 6.46 -5.43 -2.77
C PRO A 53 7.46 -5.79 -3.88
N PRO A 54 8.56 -5.04 -4.13
CA PRO A 54 9.51 -5.39 -5.18
C PRO A 54 9.98 -6.84 -5.10
N THR A 55 10.36 -7.33 -3.93
CA THR A 55 10.80 -8.72 -3.76
C THR A 55 9.66 -9.72 -3.95
N ILE A 56 8.45 -9.45 -3.44
CA ILE A 56 7.29 -10.34 -3.64
C ILE A 56 7.00 -10.49 -5.14
N PHE A 57 7.00 -9.39 -5.90
CA PHE A 57 6.77 -9.43 -7.34
C PHE A 57 7.92 -10.08 -8.11
N GLU A 58 9.17 -9.80 -7.73
CA GLU A 58 10.35 -10.50 -8.28
C GLU A 58 10.29 -12.01 -8.06
N GLN A 59 9.65 -12.48 -6.98
CA GLN A 59 9.44 -13.91 -6.73
C GLN A 59 8.20 -14.46 -7.43
N ALA A 60 7.19 -13.64 -7.66
CA ALA A 60 5.96 -14.05 -8.35
C ALA A 60 6.15 -14.17 -9.86
N LEU A 61 6.81 -13.20 -10.49
CA LEU A 61 6.77 -13.07 -11.95
C LEU A 61 7.85 -13.91 -12.64
N GLU A 62 7.44 -14.64 -13.67
CA GLU A 62 8.34 -15.33 -14.60
C GLU A 62 8.54 -14.47 -15.86
N LEU A 63 9.79 -14.09 -16.11
CA LEU A 63 10.18 -13.32 -17.29
C LEU A 63 10.97 -14.19 -18.25
N ASN A 64 10.74 -14.03 -19.54
CA ASN A 64 11.60 -14.67 -20.55
C ASN A 64 12.95 -13.93 -20.71
N ALA A 65 13.83 -14.44 -21.57
CA ALA A 65 15.15 -13.85 -21.83
C ALA A 65 15.13 -12.40 -22.37
N SER A 66 13.99 -11.94 -22.91
CA SER A 66 13.80 -10.55 -23.35
C SER A 66 13.22 -9.63 -22.26
N GLY A 67 12.95 -10.16 -21.07
CA GLY A 67 12.34 -9.42 -19.96
C GLY A 67 10.82 -9.30 -20.05
N ALA A 68 10.17 -10.01 -20.97
CA ALA A 68 8.71 -10.01 -21.06
C ALA A 68 8.11 -11.01 -20.07
N LEU A 69 7.01 -10.61 -19.42
CA LEU A 69 6.22 -11.48 -18.55
C LEU A 69 5.63 -12.65 -19.34
N VAL A 70 5.89 -13.87 -18.89
CA VAL A 70 5.41 -15.10 -19.53
C VAL A 70 4.58 -15.99 -18.61
N GLY A 71 4.54 -15.70 -17.31
CA GLY A 71 3.77 -16.48 -16.37
C GLY A 71 4.05 -16.13 -14.92
N LEU A 72 3.45 -16.92 -14.04
CA LEU A 72 3.77 -16.94 -12.63
C LEU A 72 4.88 -17.97 -12.40
N ARG A 73 5.89 -17.60 -11.60
CA ARG A 73 7.01 -18.47 -11.26
C ARG A 73 6.49 -19.73 -10.55
N PRO A 74 6.93 -20.93 -10.99
CA PRO A 74 6.59 -22.17 -10.31
C PRO A 74 7.01 -22.14 -8.84
N GLY A 75 6.11 -22.56 -7.95
CA GLY A 75 6.36 -22.62 -6.51
C GLY A 75 6.24 -21.28 -5.77
N PHE A 76 5.67 -20.25 -6.39
CA PHE A 76 5.44 -18.95 -5.75
C PHE A 76 4.67 -19.09 -4.43
N ARG A 77 3.58 -19.86 -4.41
CA ARG A 77 2.79 -20.10 -3.18
C ARG A 77 3.60 -20.77 -2.09
N ASP A 78 4.41 -21.78 -2.43
CA ASP A 78 5.26 -22.47 -1.46
C ASP A 78 6.37 -21.56 -0.92
N TRP A 79 6.90 -20.68 -1.76
CA TRP A 79 7.82 -19.63 -1.32
C TRP A 79 7.15 -18.68 -0.32
N VAL A 80 5.92 -18.21 -0.59
CA VAL A 80 5.16 -17.35 0.36
C VAL A 80 4.96 -18.06 1.70
N ASP A 81 4.52 -19.32 1.65
CA ASP A 81 4.25 -20.13 2.84
C ASP A 81 5.52 -20.36 3.69
N THR A 82 6.64 -20.65 3.03
CA THR A 82 7.93 -20.91 3.67
C THR A 82 8.61 -19.64 4.17
N THR A 83 8.41 -18.52 3.49
CA THR A 83 9.11 -17.26 3.80
C THR A 83 8.43 -16.50 4.92
N PHE A 84 7.09 -16.42 4.88
CA PHE A 84 6.35 -15.58 5.82
C PHE A 84 5.73 -16.39 6.94
N HIS A 85 5.36 -17.65 6.71
CA HIS A 85 4.61 -18.47 7.67
C HIS A 85 3.31 -17.81 8.15
N ILE A 86 2.63 -17.07 7.27
CA ILE A 86 1.35 -16.40 7.56
C ILE A 86 0.25 -17.02 6.70
N PRO A 87 -0.70 -17.78 7.27
CA PRO A 87 -1.75 -18.46 6.49
C PRO A 87 -2.58 -17.53 5.60
N ALA A 88 -2.83 -16.30 6.07
CA ALA A 88 -3.55 -15.29 5.27
C ALA A 88 -2.75 -14.82 4.05
N ALA A 89 -1.41 -14.74 4.14
CA ALA A 89 -0.53 -14.42 3.01
C ALA A 89 -0.51 -15.58 2.01
N THR A 90 -0.37 -16.82 2.50
CA THR A 90 -0.42 -18.03 1.68
C THR A 90 -1.75 -18.13 0.92
N ALA A 91 -2.88 -17.81 1.55
CA ALA A 91 -4.18 -17.80 0.90
C ALA A 91 -4.30 -16.75 -0.23
N GLN A 92 -3.58 -15.62 -0.14
CA GLN A 92 -3.51 -14.67 -1.25
C GLN A 92 -2.65 -15.22 -2.39
N ALA A 93 -1.55 -15.92 -2.08
CA ALA A 93 -0.75 -16.59 -3.10
C ALA A 93 -1.54 -17.71 -3.82
N ASP A 94 -2.37 -18.47 -3.10
CA ASP A 94 -3.29 -19.46 -3.68
C ASP A 94 -4.31 -18.80 -4.64
N LEU A 95 -4.75 -17.56 -4.36
CA LEU A 95 -5.63 -16.81 -5.27
C LEU A 95 -4.88 -16.37 -6.52
N ILE A 96 -3.65 -15.87 -6.37
CA ILE A 96 -2.80 -15.48 -7.50
C ILE A 96 -2.57 -16.71 -8.39
N GLU A 97 -2.10 -17.84 -7.85
CA GLU A 97 -1.83 -19.06 -8.62
C GLU A 97 -3.04 -19.56 -9.42
N ARG A 98 -4.24 -19.49 -8.85
CA ARG A 98 -5.46 -19.97 -9.51
C ARG A 98 -5.92 -19.09 -10.67
N HIS A 99 -5.65 -17.79 -10.62
CA HIS A 99 -6.21 -16.82 -11.57
C HIS A 99 -5.18 -16.21 -12.52
N PHE A 100 -3.88 -16.37 -12.25
CA PHE A 100 -2.83 -15.68 -13.01
C PHE A 100 -2.82 -16.06 -14.49
N GLN A 101 -3.05 -17.33 -14.81
CA GLN A 101 -3.05 -17.81 -16.19
C GLN A 101 -4.21 -17.19 -17.00
N ASP A 102 -5.42 -17.21 -16.44
CA ASP A 102 -6.62 -16.61 -17.04
C ASP A 102 -6.42 -15.10 -17.22
N ALA A 103 -5.83 -14.44 -16.22
CA ALA A 103 -5.51 -13.00 -16.28
C ALA A 103 -4.49 -12.66 -17.36
N LEU A 104 -3.45 -13.49 -17.55
CA LEU A 104 -2.33 -13.20 -18.46
C LEU A 104 -2.58 -13.66 -19.90
N ILE A 105 -3.12 -14.86 -20.10
CA ILE A 105 -3.27 -15.47 -21.43
C ILE A 105 -4.67 -15.23 -22.00
N ASP A 106 -5.70 -15.46 -21.18
CA ASP A 106 -7.09 -15.28 -21.63
C ASP A 106 -7.54 -13.82 -21.56
N LEU A 107 -6.70 -12.96 -20.96
CA LEU A 107 -6.95 -11.53 -20.75
C LEU A 107 -8.28 -11.29 -20.02
N ASP A 108 -8.60 -12.16 -19.08
CA ASP A 108 -9.83 -12.09 -18.29
C ASP A 108 -9.73 -10.95 -17.25
N ASP A 109 -10.56 -9.92 -17.42
CA ASP A 109 -10.59 -8.74 -16.56
C ASP A 109 -10.93 -9.07 -15.09
N ASP A 110 -11.82 -10.03 -14.85
CA ASP A 110 -12.20 -10.45 -13.49
C ASP A 110 -11.02 -11.16 -12.82
N ALA A 111 -10.30 -12.01 -13.56
CA ALA A 111 -9.08 -12.66 -13.09
C ALA A 111 -7.99 -11.62 -12.78
N GLN A 112 -7.82 -10.59 -13.62
CA GLN A 112 -6.90 -9.48 -13.36
C GLN A 112 -7.25 -8.72 -12.08
N VAL A 113 -8.53 -8.43 -11.83
CA VAL A 113 -8.98 -7.78 -10.60
C VAL A 113 -8.69 -8.66 -9.37
N VAL A 114 -8.93 -9.98 -9.46
CA VAL A 114 -8.61 -10.92 -8.38
C VAL A 114 -7.11 -10.92 -8.10
N CYS A 115 -6.26 -11.04 -9.12
CA CYS A 115 -4.81 -11.02 -8.97
C CYS A 115 -4.32 -9.69 -8.36
N THR A 116 -4.77 -8.54 -8.89
CA THR A 116 -4.40 -7.21 -8.37
C THR A 116 -4.75 -7.10 -6.88
N GLY A 117 -5.98 -7.49 -6.52
CA GLY A 117 -6.45 -7.47 -5.15
C GLY A 117 -5.69 -8.42 -4.23
N ALA A 118 -5.30 -9.59 -4.72
CA ALA A 118 -4.55 -10.59 -3.95
C ALA A 118 -3.09 -10.14 -3.73
N PHE A 119 -2.42 -9.55 -4.73
CA PHE A 119 -1.09 -8.97 -4.58
C PHE A 119 -1.07 -7.86 -3.53
N ALA A 120 -2.03 -6.93 -3.58
CA ALA A 120 -2.13 -5.85 -2.60
C ALA A 120 -2.30 -6.40 -1.18
N ARG A 121 -3.21 -7.37 -0.99
CA ARG A 121 -3.47 -8.00 0.31
C ARG A 121 -2.28 -8.83 0.80
N LEU A 122 -1.55 -9.50 -0.10
CA LEU A 122 -0.33 -10.23 0.23
C LEU A 122 0.73 -9.28 0.80
N CYS A 123 1.01 -8.16 0.11
CA CYS A 123 1.98 -7.17 0.58
C CYS A 123 1.60 -6.59 1.94
N ILE A 124 0.33 -6.23 2.14
CA ILE A 124 -0.19 -5.70 3.42
C ILE A 124 -0.04 -6.73 4.54
N THR A 125 -0.42 -7.98 4.28
CA THR A 125 -0.33 -9.05 5.28
C THR A 125 1.13 -9.39 5.62
N ALA A 126 2.01 -9.45 4.62
CA ALA A 126 3.44 -9.70 4.80
C ALA A 126 4.14 -8.54 5.55
N ALA A 127 3.62 -7.32 5.42
CA ALA A 127 4.03 -6.17 6.22
C ALA A 127 3.58 -6.23 7.69
N GLY A 128 2.74 -7.22 8.05
CA GLY A 128 2.24 -7.42 9.41
C GLY A 128 1.00 -6.58 9.75
N LEU A 129 0.36 -5.96 8.76
CA LEU A 129 -0.90 -5.23 8.96
C LEU A 129 -2.10 -6.18 8.92
N THR A 130 -3.09 -5.93 9.77
CA THR A 130 -4.35 -6.67 9.76
C THR A 130 -5.34 -6.05 8.76
N ILE A 131 -5.77 -6.84 7.78
CA ILE A 131 -6.78 -6.45 6.80
C ILE A 131 -8.18 -6.50 7.43
N SER A 132 -8.98 -5.49 7.14
CA SER A 132 -10.40 -5.44 7.52
C SER A 132 -11.32 -5.86 6.36
N ALA A 133 -12.33 -6.68 6.67
CA ALA A 133 -13.40 -7.01 5.74
C ALA A 133 -14.40 -5.87 5.52
N HIS A 134 -14.39 -4.86 6.40
CA HIS A 134 -15.27 -3.70 6.35
C HIS A 134 -14.46 -2.40 6.32
N PRO A 135 -15.04 -1.29 5.83
CA PRO A 135 -14.39 0.01 5.90
C PRO A 135 -13.94 0.36 7.32
N THR A 136 -12.69 0.83 7.44
CA THR A 136 -12.11 1.36 8.69
C THR A 136 -11.66 2.81 8.47
N ARG A 137 -11.02 3.41 9.47
CA ARG A 137 -10.46 4.77 9.37
C ARG A 137 -9.15 4.82 8.58
N TYR A 138 -8.62 3.65 8.21
CA TYR A 138 -7.32 3.49 7.58
C TYR A 138 -7.46 2.65 6.33
N SER A 139 -6.82 3.07 5.26
CA SER A 139 -6.73 2.28 4.04
C SER A 139 -5.34 2.40 3.46
N ILE A 140 -4.82 1.29 2.95
CA ILE A 140 -3.68 1.31 2.05
C ILE A 140 -4.22 1.32 0.63
N VAL A 141 -3.75 2.28 -0.17
CA VAL A 141 -4.15 2.39 -1.57
C VAL A 141 -2.94 2.14 -2.45
N MET A 142 -3.10 1.25 -3.42
CA MET A 142 -2.13 0.92 -4.46
C MET A 142 -2.67 1.40 -5.81
N ALA A 143 -1.89 2.17 -6.53
CA ALA A 143 -2.16 2.57 -7.91
C ALA A 143 -1.14 1.96 -8.87
N SER A 144 -1.62 1.57 -10.05
CA SER A 144 -0.80 0.90 -11.05
C SER A 144 -1.31 1.09 -12.49
N ASP A 145 -0.41 1.03 -13.46
CA ASP A 145 -0.72 1.02 -14.89
C ASP A 145 -1.10 -0.38 -15.39
N HIS A 146 -0.62 -1.43 -14.70
CA HIS A 146 -0.94 -2.82 -14.99
C HIS A 146 -1.37 -3.60 -13.74
N TRP A 147 -2.19 -4.63 -13.94
CA TRP A 147 -2.75 -5.47 -12.87
C TRP A 147 -1.69 -6.26 -12.08
N TYR A 148 -0.48 -6.40 -12.64
CA TYR A 148 0.68 -7.05 -12.02
C TYR A 148 1.81 -6.07 -11.66
N THR A 149 1.54 -4.76 -11.64
CA THR A 149 2.52 -3.71 -11.30
C THR A 149 2.17 -2.97 -10.01
N TRP A 150 3.15 -2.25 -9.45
CA TRP A 150 3.06 -1.60 -8.13
C TRP A 150 3.77 -0.24 -8.12
N GLU A 151 3.14 0.77 -8.71
CA GLU A 151 3.84 2.03 -8.99
C GLU A 151 3.74 3.02 -7.84
N HIS A 152 2.55 3.15 -7.25
CA HIS A 152 2.31 4.12 -6.20
C HIS A 152 1.51 3.53 -5.04
N TRP A 153 1.90 3.92 -3.83
CA TRP A 153 1.28 3.48 -2.59
C TRP A 153 1.05 4.68 -1.66
N ALA A 154 -0.05 4.62 -0.90
CA ALA A 154 -0.39 5.66 0.05
C ALA A 154 -1.12 5.11 1.28
N LEU A 155 -0.94 5.79 2.41
CA LEU A 155 -1.76 5.65 3.59
C LEU A 155 -2.91 6.67 3.54
N GLY A 156 -4.14 6.19 3.55
CA GLY A 156 -5.34 7.00 3.67
C GLY A 156 -5.85 7.06 5.11
N LEU A 157 -6.23 8.27 5.56
CA LEU A 157 -6.83 8.51 6.88
C LEU A 157 -8.23 9.13 6.71
N ALA A 158 -9.23 8.59 7.43
CA ALA A 158 -10.60 9.11 7.42
C ALA A 158 -11.07 9.47 8.83
N ASN A 159 -11.70 10.64 8.96
CA ASN A 159 -12.37 11.08 10.19
C ASN A 159 -13.74 10.39 10.41
N ASN A 160 -14.32 9.77 9.37
CA ASN A 160 -15.60 9.07 9.41
C ASN A 160 -15.50 7.75 8.64
N LEU A 161 -15.90 6.65 9.28
CA LEU A 161 -15.96 5.31 8.67
C LEU A 161 -16.91 5.22 7.47
N ASN A 162 -17.89 6.11 7.40
CA ASN A 162 -18.86 6.21 6.30
C ASN A 162 -18.45 7.24 5.24
N ALA A 163 -17.25 7.82 5.32
CA ALA A 163 -16.71 8.65 4.26
C ALA A 163 -16.56 7.80 2.96
N PRO A 164 -16.59 8.43 1.77
CA PRO A 164 -16.38 7.69 0.52
C PRO A 164 -15.12 6.80 0.60
N ARG A 165 -15.18 5.62 -0.04
CA ARG A 165 -14.13 4.59 0.02
C ARG A 165 -12.74 5.08 -0.41
N ASN A 166 -12.69 6.21 -1.13
CA ASN A 166 -11.46 6.97 -1.33
C ASN A 166 -11.36 8.03 -0.24
N PRO A 167 -10.42 7.90 0.71
CA PRO A 167 -10.23 8.95 1.69
C PRO A 167 -9.86 10.23 0.95
N ALA A 168 -10.51 11.33 1.32
CA ALA A 168 -10.27 12.65 0.72
C ALA A 168 -8.85 13.19 1.00
N VAL A 169 -8.09 12.50 1.87
CA VAL A 169 -6.73 12.85 2.28
C VAL A 169 -5.88 11.58 2.36
N GLN A 170 -4.70 11.64 1.75
CA GLN A 170 -3.74 10.54 1.70
C GLN A 170 -2.32 11.07 1.95
N TYR A 171 -1.50 10.22 2.56
CA TYR A 171 -0.08 10.44 2.83
C TYR A 171 0.71 9.45 1.98
N THR A 172 1.60 9.97 1.14
CA THR A 172 2.50 9.16 0.32
C THR A 172 3.91 9.71 0.46
N GLN A 173 4.87 8.88 0.10
CA GLN A 173 6.25 9.27 -0.08
C GLN A 173 6.61 9.22 -1.56
N ARG A 174 7.28 10.24 -2.10
CA ARG A 174 7.59 10.32 -3.54
C ARG A 174 9.02 9.87 -3.85
N ASP A 175 9.10 9.05 -4.90
CA ASP A 175 9.89 9.38 -6.09
C ASP A 175 8.99 9.10 -7.31
N ALA A 176 8.48 10.07 -8.07
CA ALA A 176 9.24 10.79 -9.09
C ALA A 176 8.90 12.28 -9.14
N GLY A 177 9.78 13.16 -8.59
CA GLY A 177 9.93 14.58 -8.98
C GLY A 177 9.58 15.73 -8.01
N VAL A 178 9.84 15.63 -6.69
CA VAL A 178 9.74 16.68 -5.62
C VAL A 178 8.49 16.91 -4.72
N ASN A 179 7.65 15.91 -4.36
CA ASN A 179 6.63 16.07 -3.30
C ASN A 179 7.08 15.20 -2.13
N PRO A 180 7.72 15.75 -1.10
CA PRO A 180 8.19 14.94 0.00
C PRO A 180 7.01 14.37 0.78
N VAL A 181 7.31 13.31 1.52
CA VAL A 181 6.44 12.67 2.52
C VAL A 181 5.93 13.66 3.57
N ASN A 182 6.56 14.83 3.62
CA ASN A 182 6.17 15.95 4.43
C ASN A 182 4.81 16.55 4.05
N THR A 183 4.20 16.24 2.91
CA THR A 183 2.95 16.92 2.52
C THR A 183 1.74 16.01 2.45
N ARG A 184 0.62 16.52 2.98
CA ARG A 184 -0.71 15.96 2.74
C ARG A 184 -1.04 16.01 1.26
N CYS A 185 -1.71 14.99 0.74
CA CYS A 185 -2.21 15.02 -0.63
C CYS A 185 -3.71 14.74 -0.69
N GLY A 186 -4.46 15.55 -1.45
CA GLY A 186 -5.86 15.30 -1.74
C GLY A 186 -6.06 14.24 -2.84
N HIS A 187 -5.06 14.09 -3.72
CA HIS A 187 -5.04 13.17 -4.85
C HIS A 187 -3.60 12.68 -5.07
N VAL A 188 -3.28 11.46 -4.63
CA VAL A 188 -1.92 10.89 -4.78
C VAL A 188 -1.61 10.45 -6.21
N TRP A 189 -2.61 10.37 -7.06
CA TRP A 189 -2.51 9.66 -8.33
C TRP A 189 -2.17 10.60 -9.49
N GLY A 190 -1.15 10.21 -10.27
CA GLY A 190 -1.13 10.51 -11.70
C GLY A 190 -2.32 9.86 -12.42
N GLN A 191 -2.31 9.87 -13.75
CA GLN A 191 -3.34 9.18 -14.54
C GLN A 191 -3.11 7.66 -14.55
N HIS A 192 -3.26 7.00 -13.40
CA HIS A 192 -3.19 5.54 -13.30
C HIS A 192 -4.61 4.93 -13.44
N PRO A 193 -4.81 3.94 -14.31
CA PRO A 193 -6.12 3.33 -14.56
C PRO A 193 -6.59 2.39 -13.45
N ILE A 194 -5.68 1.79 -12.67
CA ILE A 194 -6.01 0.79 -11.65
C ILE A 194 -5.78 1.38 -10.26
N LEU A 195 -6.82 1.33 -9.42
CA LEU A 195 -6.80 1.77 -8.02
C LEU A 195 -7.33 0.67 -7.11
N THR A 196 -6.48 0.18 -6.21
CA THR A 196 -6.82 -0.87 -5.25
C THR A 196 -6.71 -0.35 -3.84
N SER A 197 -7.85 -0.21 -3.17
CA SER A 197 -7.93 0.20 -1.75
C SER A 197 -8.20 -1.01 -0.85
N VAL A 198 -7.36 -1.20 0.17
CA VAL A 198 -7.52 -2.24 1.19
C VAL A 198 -7.60 -1.58 2.57
N PHE A 199 -8.69 -1.82 3.29
CA PHE A 199 -8.88 -1.30 4.65
C PHE A 199 -8.07 -2.10 5.67
N VAL A 200 -7.49 -1.40 6.65
CA VAL A 200 -6.71 -2.00 7.74
C VAL A 200 -7.20 -1.53 9.09
N THR A 201 -7.07 -2.34 10.14
CA THR A 201 -7.61 -2.00 11.47
C THR A 201 -6.68 -1.12 12.32
N GLU A 202 -5.42 -1.03 11.94
CA GLU A 202 -4.37 -0.38 12.72
C GLU A 202 -3.26 0.21 11.84
N LEU A 203 -2.36 0.96 12.47
CA LEU A 203 -1.15 1.51 11.86
C LEU A 203 0.11 0.84 12.44
N GLN A 204 1.22 0.90 11.70
CA GLN A 204 2.55 0.61 12.22
C GLN A 204 3.03 1.68 13.22
N PRO A 205 3.96 1.36 14.13
CA PRO A 205 4.61 2.33 15.00
C PRO A 205 5.29 3.48 14.23
N GLY A 206 5.90 3.18 13.07
CA GLY A 206 6.52 4.19 12.21
C GLY A 206 5.52 5.24 11.71
N HIS A 207 4.30 4.81 11.34
CA HIS A 207 3.25 5.74 10.94
C HIS A 207 2.93 6.74 12.06
N LEU A 208 2.80 6.23 13.30
CA LEU A 208 2.46 7.06 14.44
C LEU A 208 3.57 8.07 14.75
N SER A 209 4.82 7.62 14.79
CA SER A 209 5.97 8.49 15.05
C SER A 209 6.05 9.64 14.07
N TYR A 210 5.74 9.37 12.81
CA TYR A 210 5.79 10.36 11.74
C TYR A 210 4.57 11.30 11.78
N LEU A 211 3.36 10.76 11.96
CA LEU A 211 2.12 11.55 12.06
C LEU A 211 2.10 12.50 13.28
N GLN A 212 2.87 12.20 14.34
CA GLN A 212 3.08 13.11 15.48
C GLN A 212 3.71 14.45 15.09
N HIS A 213 4.43 14.49 13.98
CA HIS A 213 5.02 15.71 13.45
C HIS A 213 4.16 16.36 12.37
N ALA A 214 2.97 15.83 12.07
CA ALA A 214 2.09 16.39 11.05
C ALA A 214 1.29 17.58 11.57
N VAL A 215 1.13 18.60 10.71
CA VAL A 215 0.21 19.69 10.98
C VAL A 215 -1.21 19.15 11.18
N GLY A 216 -1.84 19.55 12.28
CA GLY A 216 -3.11 19.01 12.74
C GLY A 216 -2.98 17.94 13.83
N TRP A 217 -1.78 17.49 14.18
CA TRP A 217 -1.59 16.71 15.41
C TRP A 217 -1.95 17.57 16.65
N PRO A 218 -2.75 17.05 17.62
CA PRO A 218 -3.20 17.81 18.79
C PRO A 218 -2.12 18.00 19.87
#